data_AF-A0A8S3SUA0-F1
#
_entry.id   AF-A0A8S3SUA0-F1
#
_cell.length_a   1.000
_cell.length_b   1.000
_cell.length_c   1.000
_cell.angle_alpha   90.00
_cell.angle_beta   90.00
_cell.angle_gamma   90.00
#
_symmetry.space_group_name_H-M   'P 1'
#
loop_
_entity.id
_entity.type
_entity.pdbx_description
1 polymer ?
#
loop_
_entity_poly.entity_id
_entity_poly.type
_entity_poly.pdbx_seq_one_letter_code
_entity_poly.pdbx_strand_id
1 'polypeptide(L)'
;MLMEEYMLFIVNIFQVSEINFADISHLTNLLENLVNTFKEFKAHEQIENKYIMKKLKDKLRALSVRNTAVCNCHSDNQLTDILELVQDGYKCTQKTETDRKNFGTKLRKALEDFTETFIPHMEEEEAVFQPMLIKYFTTDELRKIKFKVLEKHFCQNDNCAKEKFPEKTDFVLSKYMNGT
;
A
#
# COMPACT_ATOMS: atom_id res chain seq x y z
N MET A 1 2.76 2.87 12.43
CA MET A 1 4.20 2.81 12.05
C MET A 1 4.43 2.63 10.54
N LEU A 2 3.42 2.22 9.77
CA LEU A 2 3.52 2.17 8.30
C LEU A 2 2.62 3.25 7.68
N MET A 3 1.36 3.38 8.10
CA MET A 3 0.34 4.31 7.57
C MET A 3 0.71 5.78 7.35
N GLU A 4 1.49 6.44 8.23
CA GLU A 4 1.73 7.89 8.12
C GLU A 4 2.49 8.30 6.84
N GLU A 5 3.30 7.43 6.23
CA GLU A 5 3.95 7.70 4.94
C GLU A 5 3.02 7.39 3.73
N TYR A 6 1.95 6.62 3.90
CA TYR A 6 1.01 6.22 2.83
C TYR A 6 -0.08 7.24 2.54
N MET A 7 -0.39 8.11 3.51
CA MET A 7 -1.32 9.24 3.32
C MET A 7 -0.90 10.13 2.14
N LEU A 8 0.41 10.28 1.89
CA LEU A 8 0.91 11.05 0.75
C LEU A 8 0.61 10.37 -0.61
N PHE A 9 0.46 9.05 -0.64
CA PHE A 9 0.20 8.27 -1.86
C PHE A 9 -1.29 8.22 -2.23
N ILE A 10 -2.20 8.15 -1.25
CA ILE A 10 -3.65 8.21 -1.52
C ILE A 10 -4.04 9.55 -2.17
N VAL A 11 -3.33 10.64 -1.83
CA VAL A 11 -3.52 11.96 -2.44
C VAL A 11 -3.36 11.93 -3.97
N ASN A 12 -2.54 11.04 -4.54
CA ASN A 12 -2.42 10.91 -6.00
C ASN A 12 -3.67 10.30 -6.67
N ILE A 13 -4.43 9.43 -5.98
CA ILE A 13 -5.71 8.91 -6.53
C ILE A 13 -6.76 10.03 -6.61
N PHE A 14 -6.78 10.95 -5.64
CA PHE A 14 -7.73 12.07 -5.65
C PHE A 14 -7.48 13.06 -6.81
N GLN A 15 -6.29 13.06 -7.43
CA GLN A 15 -6.00 13.87 -8.62
C GLN A 15 -6.76 13.43 -9.88
N VAL A 16 -7.36 12.23 -9.90
CA VAL A 16 -8.17 11.74 -11.04
C VAL A 16 -9.41 12.62 -11.26
N SER A 17 -9.86 13.34 -10.22
CA SER A 17 -11.05 14.19 -10.29
C SER A 17 -10.92 15.36 -11.27
N GLU A 18 -9.70 15.83 -11.55
CA GLU A 18 -9.39 17.01 -12.38
C GLU A 18 -8.93 16.68 -13.81
N ILE A 19 -8.88 15.39 -14.20
CA ILE A 19 -8.26 14.98 -15.47
C ILE A 19 -9.20 15.16 -16.66
N ASN A 20 -8.69 15.82 -17.70
CA ASN A 20 -9.33 15.88 -19.02
C ASN A 20 -9.01 14.61 -19.84
N PHE A 21 -9.94 13.65 -19.83
CA PHE A 21 -9.81 12.40 -20.59
C PHE A 21 -9.87 12.58 -22.13
N ALA A 22 -10.28 13.73 -22.63
CA ALA A 22 -10.25 14.01 -24.07
C ALA A 22 -8.82 14.23 -24.57
N ASP A 23 -7.95 14.76 -23.71
CA ASP A 23 -6.55 15.06 -23.98
C ASP A 23 -5.69 13.80 -23.79
N ILE A 24 -4.95 13.43 -24.84
CA ILE A 24 -4.14 12.21 -24.86
C ILE A 24 -2.92 12.32 -23.94
N SER A 25 -2.31 13.50 -23.83
CA SER A 25 -1.17 13.73 -22.95
C SER A 25 -1.59 13.63 -21.49
N HIS A 26 -2.72 14.25 -21.12
CA HIS A 26 -3.27 14.17 -19.76
C HIS A 26 -3.66 12.73 -19.41
N LEU A 27 -4.31 12.01 -20.33
CA LEU A 27 -4.65 10.61 -20.12
C LEU A 27 -3.39 9.74 -19.93
N THR A 28 -2.36 9.93 -20.76
CA THR A 28 -1.13 9.11 -20.70
C THR A 28 -0.38 9.34 -19.38
N ASN A 29 -0.24 10.60 -18.97
CA ASN A 29 0.40 10.96 -17.69
C ASN A 29 -0.38 10.40 -16.50
N LEU A 30 -1.71 10.48 -16.53
CA LEU A 30 -2.55 9.86 -15.51
C LEU A 30 -2.30 8.35 -15.43
N LEU A 31 -2.31 7.64 -16.56
CA LEU A 31 -2.13 6.20 -16.60
C LEU A 31 -0.75 5.79 -16.05
N GLU A 32 0.31 6.53 -16.38
CA GLU A 32 1.66 6.28 -15.84
C GLU A 32 1.70 6.45 -14.33
N ASN A 33 1.12 7.53 -13.80
CA ASN A 33 1.04 7.77 -12.37
C ASN A 33 0.24 6.67 -11.65
N LEU A 34 -0.88 6.23 -12.23
CA LEU A 34 -1.69 5.14 -11.69
C LEU A 34 -0.93 3.81 -11.73
N VAL A 35 -0.24 3.48 -12.83
CA VAL A 35 0.58 2.25 -12.89
C VAL A 35 1.62 2.22 -11.78
N ASN A 36 2.34 3.33 -11.57
CA ASN A 36 3.36 3.41 -10.53
C ASN A 36 2.73 3.27 -9.14
N THR A 37 1.67 4.02 -8.86
CA THR A 37 0.94 3.98 -7.59
C THR A 37 0.43 2.56 -7.27
N PHE A 38 -0.25 1.91 -8.21
CA PHE A 38 -0.81 0.57 -7.96
C PHE A 38 0.25 -0.52 -7.89
N LYS A 39 1.41 -0.36 -8.56
CA LYS A 39 2.56 -1.25 -8.36
C LYS A 39 3.11 -1.12 -6.94
N GLU A 40 3.19 0.09 -6.41
CA GLU A 40 3.63 0.34 -5.05
C GLU A 40 2.67 -0.25 -4.02
N PHE A 41 1.35 -0.08 -4.20
CA PHE A 41 0.35 -0.73 -3.35
C PHE A 41 0.46 -2.26 -3.39
N LYS A 42 0.64 -2.84 -4.59
CA LYS A 42 0.85 -4.28 -4.71
C LYS A 42 2.11 -4.75 -4.01
N ALA A 43 3.20 -4.00 -4.15
CA ALA A 43 4.45 -4.32 -3.48
C ALA A 43 4.34 -4.22 -1.95
N HIS A 44 3.61 -3.22 -1.47
CA HIS A 44 3.30 -3.01 -0.06
C HIS A 44 2.55 -4.20 0.54
N GLU A 45 1.40 -4.55 -0.04
CA GLU A 45 0.60 -5.71 0.39
C GLU A 45 1.45 -6.99 0.44
N GLN A 46 2.34 -7.19 -0.54
CA GLN A 46 3.24 -8.36 -0.57
C GLN A 46 4.28 -8.35 0.55
N ILE A 47 4.85 -7.18 0.87
CA ILE A 47 5.79 -7.02 1.98
C ILE A 47 5.10 -7.33 3.30
N GLU A 48 3.92 -6.75 3.53
CA GLU A 48 3.18 -6.94 4.78
C GLU A 48 2.76 -8.39 4.96
N ASN A 49 2.21 -9.01 3.92
CA ASN A 49 1.84 -10.43 3.95
C ASN A 49 3.02 -11.32 4.33
N LYS A 50 4.19 -11.06 3.75
CA LYS A 50 5.38 -11.89 3.91
C LYS A 50 6.11 -11.66 5.24
N TYR A 51 6.21 -10.42 5.69
CA TYR A 51 7.09 -10.03 6.80
C TYR A 51 6.34 -9.67 8.08
N ILE A 52 5.06 -9.31 8.00
CA ILE A 52 4.22 -8.96 9.15
C ILE A 52 3.21 -10.08 9.39
N MET A 53 2.29 -10.30 8.45
CA MET A 53 1.14 -11.18 8.67
C MET A 53 1.53 -12.63 8.82
N LYS A 54 2.47 -13.13 8.03
CA LYS A 54 3.02 -14.48 8.23
C LYS A 54 3.58 -14.67 9.64
N LYS A 55 4.36 -13.71 10.12
CA LYS A 55 4.96 -13.78 11.47
C LYS A 55 3.91 -13.69 12.57
N LEU A 56 2.95 -12.77 12.45
CA LEU A 56 1.87 -12.62 13.41
C LEU A 56 1.03 -13.91 13.47
N LYS A 57 0.62 -14.46 12.33
CA LYS A 57 -0.09 -15.75 12.23
C LYS A 57 0.70 -16.89 12.90
N ASP A 58 2.00 -16.99 12.63
CA ASP A 58 2.87 -18.02 13.21
C ASP A 58 2.99 -17.87 14.74
N LYS A 59 3.15 -16.65 15.23
CA LYS A 59 3.23 -16.35 16.68
C LYS A 59 1.93 -16.68 17.39
N LEU A 60 0.78 -16.26 16.84
CA LEU A 60 -0.53 -16.54 17.42
C LEU A 60 -0.82 -18.05 17.45
N ARG A 61 -0.47 -18.78 16.39
CA ARG A 61 -0.57 -20.25 16.36
C ARG A 61 0.29 -20.91 17.43
N ALA A 62 1.55 -20.49 17.58
CA ALA A 62 2.44 -21.01 18.62
C ALA A 62 1.90 -20.77 20.03
N LEU A 63 1.19 -19.66 20.23
CA LEU A 63 0.55 -19.30 21.50
C LEU A 63 -0.88 -19.86 21.66
N SER A 64 -1.38 -20.65 20.69
CA SER A 64 -2.77 -21.14 20.64
C SER A 64 -3.84 -20.04 20.73
N VAL A 65 -3.52 -18.83 20.28
CA VAL A 65 -4.45 -17.69 20.22
C VAL A 65 -5.20 -17.73 18.88
N ARG A 66 -6.53 -17.72 18.93
CA ARG A 66 -7.38 -17.55 17.75
C ARG A 66 -7.80 -16.09 17.61
N ASN A 67 -7.60 -15.52 16.43
CA ASN A 67 -8.11 -14.20 16.07
C ASN A 67 -8.54 -14.25 14.60
N THR A 68 -9.82 -13.99 14.34
CA THR A 68 -10.43 -14.12 13.00
C THR A 68 -10.01 -13.02 12.05
N ALA A 69 -9.76 -11.80 12.54
CA ALA A 69 -9.25 -10.68 11.74
C ALA A 69 -7.88 -11.02 11.14
N VAL A 70 -6.99 -11.61 11.95
CA VAL A 70 -5.67 -12.07 11.48
C VAL A 70 -5.74 -13.30 10.58
N CYS A 71 -6.79 -14.12 10.66
CA CYS A 71 -6.90 -15.34 9.84
C CYS A 71 -7.47 -15.10 8.43
N ASN A 72 -8.23 -14.03 8.20
CA ASN A 72 -8.94 -13.76 6.95
C ASN A 72 -8.25 -12.76 6.00
N CYS A 73 -7.07 -12.27 6.35
CA CYS A 73 -6.48 -11.09 5.72
C CYS A 73 -5.75 -11.35 4.37
N HIS A 74 -5.97 -10.38 3.46
CA HIS A 74 -5.35 -10.05 2.16
C HIS A 74 -5.69 -10.89 0.92
N SER A 75 -6.56 -10.36 0.07
CA SER A 75 -6.74 -10.82 -1.31
C SER A 75 -6.18 -9.80 -2.31
N ASP A 76 -5.13 -10.18 -3.05
CA ASP A 76 -4.42 -9.38 -4.08
C ASP A 76 -5.24 -9.15 -5.37
N ASN A 77 -6.50 -9.61 -5.39
CA ASN A 77 -7.31 -9.65 -6.61
C ASN A 77 -7.72 -8.24 -7.06
N GLN A 78 -8.13 -7.36 -6.14
CA GLN A 78 -8.60 -6.01 -6.50
C GLN A 78 -7.48 -5.12 -7.08
N LEU A 79 -6.25 -5.22 -6.58
CA LEU A 79 -5.10 -4.49 -7.12
C LEU A 79 -4.72 -4.96 -8.52
N THR A 80 -4.85 -6.27 -8.77
CA THR A 80 -4.59 -6.85 -10.09
C THR A 80 -5.63 -6.37 -11.11
N ASP A 81 -6.90 -6.38 -10.74
CA ASP A 81 -8.00 -5.94 -11.61
C ASP A 81 -7.85 -4.46 -12.04
N ILE A 82 -7.42 -3.58 -11.13
CA ILE A 82 -7.22 -2.16 -11.44
C ILE A 82 -5.97 -1.96 -12.29
N LEU A 83 -4.88 -2.68 -12.01
CA LEU A 83 -3.68 -2.63 -12.86
C LEU A 83 -3.99 -3.06 -14.29
N GLU A 84 -4.80 -4.11 -14.48
CA GLU A 84 -5.26 -4.54 -15.80
C GLU A 84 -6.10 -3.45 -16.49
N LEU A 85 -7.02 -2.81 -15.75
CA LEU A 85 -7.83 -1.70 -16.27
C LEU A 85 -6.97 -0.51 -16.71
N VAL A 86 -5.98 -0.12 -15.91
CA VAL A 86 -5.05 0.97 -16.23
C VAL A 86 -4.20 0.60 -17.45
N GLN A 87 -3.71 -0.64 -17.54
CA GLN A 87 -2.97 -1.13 -18.71
C GLN A 87 -3.82 -1.10 -19.99
N ASP A 88 -5.09 -1.47 -19.91
CA ASP A 88 -6.05 -1.35 -21.02
C ASP A 88 -6.33 0.10 -21.41
N GLY A 89 -6.13 1.05 -20.49
CA GLY A 89 -6.19 2.48 -20.75
C GLY A 89 -5.22 2.94 -21.83
N TYR A 90 -4.01 2.36 -21.90
CA TYR A 90 -3.04 2.69 -22.94
C TYR A 90 -3.56 2.35 -24.34
N LYS A 91 -4.34 1.28 -24.49
CA LYS A 91 -5.01 0.93 -25.76
C LYS A 91 -6.10 1.95 -26.13
N CYS A 92 -6.66 2.65 -25.15
CA CYS A 92 -7.68 3.68 -25.38
C CYS A 92 -7.11 5.02 -25.86
N THR A 93 -5.80 5.28 -25.67
CA THR A 93 -5.16 6.53 -26.14
C THR A 93 -5.28 6.74 -27.65
N GLN A 94 -5.31 5.65 -28.42
CA GLN A 94 -5.43 5.66 -29.88
C GLN A 94 -6.88 5.64 -30.39
N LYS A 95 -7.87 5.57 -29.48
CA LYS A 95 -9.30 5.50 -29.83
C LYS A 95 -9.91 6.89 -29.99
N THR A 96 -11.22 6.95 -30.28
CA THR A 96 -11.93 8.22 -30.42
C THR A 96 -12.02 8.97 -29.09
N GLU A 97 -12.30 10.28 -29.13
CA GLU A 97 -12.55 11.07 -27.93
C GLU A 97 -13.69 10.49 -27.08
N THR A 98 -14.77 10.04 -27.72
CA THR A 98 -15.90 9.39 -27.06
C THR A 98 -15.46 8.13 -26.31
N ASP A 99 -14.61 7.30 -26.93
CA ASP A 99 -14.07 6.09 -26.28
C ASP A 99 -13.19 6.44 -25.07
N ARG A 100 -12.36 7.48 -25.18
CA ARG A 100 -11.52 7.94 -24.06
C ARG A 100 -12.34 8.49 -22.91
N LYS A 101 -13.40 9.25 -23.18
CA LYS A 101 -14.35 9.72 -22.16
C LYS A 101 -15.06 8.56 -21.45
N ASN A 102 -15.53 7.57 -22.23
CA ASN A 102 -16.16 6.38 -21.68
C ASN A 102 -15.19 5.57 -20.81
N PHE A 103 -13.94 5.43 -21.25
CA PHE A 103 -12.88 4.83 -20.43
C PHE A 103 -12.67 5.61 -19.13
N GLY A 104 -12.62 6.94 -19.19
CA GLY A 104 -12.48 7.79 -18.01
C GLY A 104 -13.57 7.57 -16.97
N THR A 105 -14.83 7.43 -17.39
CA THR A 105 -15.95 7.09 -16.49
C THR A 105 -15.75 5.73 -15.83
N LYS A 106 -15.35 4.71 -16.60
CA LYS A 106 -15.08 3.37 -16.07
C LYS A 106 -13.92 3.37 -15.07
N LEU A 107 -12.81 4.06 -15.41
CA LEU A 107 -11.64 4.17 -14.56
C LEU A 107 -11.98 4.87 -13.24
N ARG A 108 -12.73 5.98 -13.30
CA ARG A 108 -13.16 6.71 -12.11
C ARG A 108 -13.97 5.82 -11.16
N LYS A 109 -14.97 5.11 -11.70
CA LYS A 109 -15.80 4.21 -10.89
C LYS A 109 -14.97 3.10 -10.24
N ALA A 110 -14.04 2.51 -10.98
CA ALA A 110 -13.17 1.46 -10.45
C ALA A 110 -12.25 1.97 -9.33
N LEU A 111 -11.74 3.20 -9.45
CA LEU A 111 -10.92 3.83 -8.41
C LEU A 111 -11.74 4.18 -7.17
N GLU A 112 -12.97 4.69 -7.34
CA GLU A 112 -13.89 4.94 -6.23
C GLU A 112 -14.19 3.64 -5.47
N ASP A 113 -14.58 2.58 -6.18
CA ASP A 113 -14.87 1.27 -5.59
C ASP A 113 -13.65 0.68 -4.85
N PHE A 114 -12.46 0.86 -5.41
CA PHE A 114 -11.23 0.46 -4.76
C PHE A 114 -10.98 1.24 -3.47
N THR A 115 -11.13 2.57 -3.50
CA THR A 115 -10.87 3.38 -2.30
C THR A 115 -11.85 3.08 -1.17
N GLU A 116 -13.11 2.75 -1.49
CA GLU A 116 -14.12 2.37 -0.50
C GLU A 116 -13.77 1.08 0.25
N THR A 117 -13.01 0.16 -0.37
CA THR A 117 -12.57 -1.08 0.28
C THR A 117 -11.16 -0.98 0.86
N PHE A 118 -10.25 -0.29 0.17
CA PHE A 118 -8.84 -0.23 0.51
C PHE A 118 -8.56 0.65 1.74
N ILE A 119 -9.29 1.77 1.90
CA ILE A 119 -9.11 2.64 3.07
C ILE A 119 -9.49 1.91 4.37
N PRO A 120 -10.70 1.31 4.51
CA PRO A 120 -11.05 0.56 5.71
C PRO A 120 -10.11 -0.62 5.99
N HIS A 121 -9.59 -1.27 4.95
CA HIS A 121 -8.58 -2.32 5.07
C HIS A 121 -7.32 -1.80 5.77
N MET A 122 -6.76 -0.67 5.32
CA MET A 122 -5.59 -0.06 5.96
C MET A 122 -5.88 0.42 7.41
N GLU A 123 -7.08 0.95 7.66
CA GLU A 123 -7.50 1.33 9.02
C GLU A 123 -7.57 0.12 9.96
N GLU A 124 -8.05 -1.05 9.48
CA GLU A 124 -8.07 -2.29 10.25
C GLU A 124 -6.65 -2.73 10.65
N GLU A 125 -5.68 -2.63 9.74
CA GLU A 125 -4.29 -2.99 10.01
C GLU A 125 -3.70 -2.15 11.15
N GLU A 126 -3.99 -0.85 11.16
CA GLU A 126 -3.54 0.04 12.22
C GLU A 126 -4.29 -0.19 13.53
N ALA A 127 -5.62 -0.31 13.49
CA ALA A 127 -6.44 -0.44 14.68
C ALA A 127 -6.36 -1.82 15.34
N VAL A 128 -6.04 -2.88 14.57
CA VAL A 128 -6.05 -4.27 15.04
C VAL A 128 -4.66 -4.88 15.01
N PHE A 129 -3.95 -4.83 13.87
CA PHE A 129 -2.69 -5.57 13.75
C PHE A 129 -1.54 -4.91 14.52
N GLN A 130 -1.45 -3.57 14.56
CA GLN A 130 -0.42 -2.91 15.39
C GLN A 130 -0.53 -3.25 16.88
N PRO A 131 -1.70 -3.15 17.54
CA PRO A 131 -1.84 -3.59 18.92
C PRO A 131 -1.49 -5.06 19.14
N MET A 132 -1.83 -5.94 18.20
CA MET A 132 -1.48 -7.36 18.29
C MET A 132 0.03 -7.59 18.17
N LEU A 133 0.71 -6.87 17.27
CA LEU A 133 2.16 -6.91 17.17
C LEU A 133 2.81 -6.49 18.49
N ILE A 134 2.35 -5.37 19.08
CA ILE A 134 2.86 -4.88 20.38
C ILE A 134 2.60 -5.90 21.51
N LYS A 135 1.42 -6.52 21.52
CA LYS A 135 1.01 -7.46 22.57
C LYS A 135 1.80 -8.76 22.55
N TYR A 136 2.13 -9.29 21.37
CA TYR A 136 2.66 -10.64 21.22
C TYR A 136 4.14 -10.72 20.87
N PHE A 137 4.77 -9.61 20.46
CA PHE A 137 6.19 -9.57 20.12
C PHE A 137 6.97 -8.69 21.10
N THR A 138 8.20 -9.07 21.37
CA THR A 138 9.11 -8.22 22.15
C THR A 138 9.55 -7.00 21.34
N THR A 139 10.03 -5.96 22.02
CA THR A 139 10.57 -4.76 21.37
C THR A 139 11.66 -5.08 20.36
N ASP A 140 12.54 -6.05 20.65
CA ASP A 140 13.61 -6.46 19.73
C ASP A 140 13.07 -7.21 18.51
N GLU A 141 12.04 -8.05 18.68
CA GLU A 141 11.36 -8.70 17.56
C GLU A 141 10.69 -7.65 16.65
N LEU A 142 9.99 -6.67 17.24
CA LEU A 142 9.35 -5.58 16.51
C LEU A 142 10.36 -4.71 15.75
N ARG A 143 11.52 -4.40 16.37
CA ARG A 143 12.59 -3.66 15.71
C ARG A 143 13.10 -4.40 14.47
N LYS A 144 13.28 -5.72 14.57
CA LYS A 144 13.72 -6.57 13.44
C LYS A 144 12.67 -6.63 12.34
N ILE A 145 11.39 -6.73 12.69
CA ILE A 145 10.28 -6.69 11.72
C ILE A 145 10.28 -5.34 11.00
N LYS A 146 10.29 -4.23 11.75
CA LYS A 146 10.33 -2.86 11.20
C LYS A 146 11.49 -2.69 10.23
N PHE A 147 12.70 -3.05 10.65
CA PHE A 147 13.90 -2.93 9.82
C PHE A 147 13.74 -3.69 8.51
N LYS A 148 13.17 -4.90 8.55
CA LYS A 148 12.99 -5.72 7.35
C LYS A 148 11.94 -5.16 6.40
N VAL A 149 10.85 -4.61 6.94
CA VAL A 149 9.79 -3.97 6.15
C VAL A 149 10.34 -2.72 5.47
N LEU A 150 11.01 -1.85 6.22
CA LEU A 150 11.64 -0.63 5.68
C LEU A 150 12.67 -0.97 4.59
N GLU A 151 13.58 -1.91 4.85
CA GLU A 151 14.55 -2.36 3.85
C GLU A 151 13.86 -2.77 2.54
N LYS A 152 12.71 -3.44 2.61
CA LYS A 152 12.00 -3.91 1.42
C LYS A 152 11.28 -2.81 0.66
N HIS A 153 10.72 -1.83 1.35
CA HIS A 153 10.17 -0.64 0.71
C HIS A 153 11.26 0.20 0.03
N PHE A 154 12.38 0.46 0.71
CA PHE A 154 13.48 1.25 0.13
C PHE A 154 14.20 0.53 -1.02
N CYS A 155 14.45 -0.77 -0.92
CA CYS A 155 15.12 -1.52 -1.99
C CYS A 155 14.23 -1.79 -3.22
N GLN A 156 12.93 -1.51 -3.16
CA GLN A 156 12.05 -1.59 -4.34
C GLN A 156 12.02 -0.28 -5.14
N ASN A 157 12.33 0.85 -4.50
CA ASN A 157 12.28 2.16 -5.14
C ASN A 157 13.61 2.58 -5.80
N ASP A 158 14.73 1.89 -5.54
CA ASP A 158 16.02 2.17 -6.17
C ASP A 158 16.81 0.91 -6.51
N ASN A 159 17.44 0.91 -7.70
CA ASN A 159 18.58 0.03 -8.01
C ASN A 159 19.67 0.30 -6.95
N CYS A 160 19.69 -0.55 -5.93
CA CYS A 160 20.45 -0.42 -4.68
C CYS A 160 21.87 0.13 -4.86
N ALA A 161 22.05 1.43 -4.63
CA ALA A 161 23.32 1.99 -4.21
C ALA A 161 23.39 1.91 -2.68
N LYS A 162 24.45 1.28 -2.20
CA LYS A 162 24.73 1.02 -0.79
C LYS A 162 24.91 2.33 -0.03
N GLU A 163 23.88 2.78 0.68
CA GLU A 163 24.08 3.70 1.80
C GLU A 163 23.99 2.94 3.12
N LYS A 164 25.13 2.88 3.80
CA LYS A 164 25.21 2.45 5.19
C LYS A 164 24.39 3.42 6.02
N PHE A 165 23.27 2.97 6.58
CA PHE A 165 22.51 3.80 7.52
C PHE A 165 23.34 4.06 8.79
N PRO A 166 23.34 5.30 9.30
CA PRO A 166 24.10 5.68 10.48
C PRO A 166 23.52 5.01 11.73
N GLU A 167 24.41 4.43 12.53
CA GLU A 167 24.16 4.04 13.91
C GLU A 167 23.73 5.29 14.70
N LYS A 168 22.42 5.53 14.81
CA LYS A 168 21.71 6.22 15.90
C LYS A 168 20.32 6.66 15.43
N THR A 169 19.33 5.78 15.58
CA THR A 169 17.91 6.15 15.56
C THR A 169 17.36 6.15 16.98
N ASP A 170 17.86 7.04 17.83
CA ASP A 170 17.30 7.31 19.16
C ASP A 170 16.18 8.37 19.13
N PHE A 171 15.95 9.03 17.98
CA PHE A 171 15.00 10.13 17.92
C PHE A 171 13.53 9.70 17.74
N VAL A 172 13.26 8.52 17.16
CA VAL A 172 11.87 8.06 16.91
C VAL A 172 11.31 7.24 18.09
N LEU A 173 12.17 6.71 18.97
CA LEU A 173 11.75 5.91 20.13
C LEU A 173 11.22 6.75 21.29
N SER A 174 11.64 8.03 21.42
CA SER A 174 11.22 8.88 22.54
C SER A 174 9.75 9.32 22.46
N LYS A 175 9.17 9.41 21.25
CA LYS A 175 7.78 9.83 21.05
C LYS A 175 6.75 8.73 21.38
N TYR A 176 7.16 7.46 21.41
CA TYR A 176 6.27 6.32 21.69
C TYR A 176 6.54 5.65 23.04
N MET A 177 7.57 6.08 23.77
CA MET A 177 7.88 5.61 25.13
C MET A 177 7.44 6.59 26.23
N ASN A 178 7.15 7.85 25.89
CA ASN A 178 6.60 8.84 26.83
C ASN A 178 5.10 9.00 26.60
N GLY A 179 4.33 8.04 27.09
CA GLY A 179 2.91 8.24 27.31
C GLY A 179 2.69 9.29 28.39
N THR A 180 2.18 10.46 28.00
CA THR A 180 1.31 11.29 28.82
C THR A 180 0.32 11.99 27.92
#